data_AF-A0A351J7X9-F1
#
_entry.id   AF-A0A351J7X9-F1
#
_cell.length_a   1.000
_cell.length_b   1.000
_cell.length_c   1.000
_cell.angle_alpha   90.00
_cell.angle_beta   90.00
_cell.angle_gamma   90.00
#
_symmetry.space_group_name_H-M   'P 1'
#
loop_
_entity.id
_entity.type
_entity.pdbx_description
1 polymer ?
#
loop_
_entity_poly.entity_id
_entity_poly.type
_entity_poly.pdbx_seq_one_letter_code
_entity_poly.pdbx_strand_id
1 'polypeptide(L)'
;MLKKSMAFLLIILTLAVITLTGCDKPEEEVKVPKGHLQGTITYENVDPDGAAGYANHAQVTMSGTGLPVRSAYTDVNGQYLISDVLVGSYDVIANFATATNIASMDFPYGIYWGQYSLNDAEKQYCDLTGPYPNLSLSLGNVVIADDTTTTLDFFLYGY
;
A
#
# COMPACT_ATOMS: atom_id res chain seq x y z
N MET A 1 -22.20 -83.14 2.37
CA MET A 1 -22.21 -81.68 2.67
C MET A 1 -22.73 -81.47 4.07
N LEU A 2 -21.91 -80.99 5.01
CA LEU A 2 -22.37 -80.44 6.29
C LEU A 2 -21.30 -79.50 6.90
N LYS A 3 -21.80 -78.45 7.54
CA LYS A 3 -21.22 -77.60 8.62
C LYS A 3 -20.46 -76.32 8.25
N LYS A 4 -21.09 -75.18 8.54
CA LYS A 4 -20.62 -73.92 9.16
C LYS A 4 -21.75 -72.88 8.97
N SER A 5 -21.99 -71.84 9.77
CA SER A 5 -21.40 -71.26 10.97
C SER A 5 -22.40 -70.20 11.47
N MET A 6 -22.32 -69.84 12.75
CA MET A 6 -23.10 -68.81 13.44
C MET A 6 -22.93 -67.37 12.90
N ALA A 7 -23.93 -66.57 13.27
CA ALA A 7 -23.95 -65.12 13.57
C ALA A 7 -24.12 -64.13 12.41
N PHE A 8 -25.11 -63.22 12.54
CA PHE A 8 -24.86 -61.78 12.50
C PHE A 8 -25.99 -60.99 13.18
N LEU A 9 -25.53 -60.04 13.97
CA LEU A 9 -26.21 -59.06 14.83
C LEU A 9 -26.86 -57.95 13.99
N LEU A 10 -28.09 -57.55 14.29
CA LEU A 10 -28.63 -56.23 13.90
C LEU A 10 -29.50 -55.69 15.04
N ILE A 11 -28.88 -54.88 15.90
CA ILE A 11 -29.58 -54.04 16.87
C ILE A 11 -29.91 -52.74 16.14
N ILE A 12 -31.18 -52.54 15.84
CA ILE A 12 -31.72 -51.28 15.30
C ILE A 12 -31.74 -50.28 16.46
N LEU A 13 -30.70 -49.45 16.54
CA LEU A 13 -30.61 -48.36 17.50
C LEU A 13 -31.45 -47.19 16.96
N THR A 14 -32.62 -46.99 17.55
CA THR A 14 -33.56 -45.92 17.21
C THR A 14 -32.97 -44.56 17.56
N LEU A 15 -32.85 -43.73 16.52
CA LEU A 15 -32.74 -42.26 16.48
C LEU A 15 -32.57 -41.57 17.84
N ALA A 16 -31.34 -41.09 18.08
CA ALA A 16 -31.09 -40.04 19.04
C ALA A 16 -31.81 -38.77 18.59
N VAL A 17 -32.52 -38.15 19.53
CA VAL A 17 -33.21 -36.87 19.40
C VAL A 17 -32.19 -35.80 18.96
N ILE A 18 -32.34 -35.32 17.73
CA ILE A 18 -31.60 -34.15 17.23
C ILE A 18 -32.24 -32.93 17.89
N THR A 19 -31.53 -32.31 18.82
CA THR A 19 -31.90 -30.99 19.33
C THR A 19 -31.68 -29.96 18.23
N LEU A 20 -32.75 -29.52 17.56
CA LEU A 20 -32.76 -28.26 16.85
C LEU A 20 -32.66 -27.13 17.88
N THR A 21 -31.60 -26.30 17.79
CA THR A 21 -31.66 -24.83 17.70
C THR A 21 -30.25 -24.28 17.77
N GLY A 22 -29.73 -23.93 16.61
CA GLY A 22 -28.55 -23.09 16.44
C GLY A 22 -28.69 -22.41 15.10
N CYS A 23 -29.72 -21.56 14.95
CA CYS A 23 -29.64 -20.47 13.99
C CYS A 23 -28.62 -19.48 14.56
N ASP A 24 -27.36 -19.85 14.55
CA ASP A 24 -26.31 -18.86 14.71
C ASP A 24 -26.40 -18.02 13.45
N LYS A 25 -27.07 -16.87 13.58
CA LYS A 25 -26.93 -15.76 12.65
C LYS A 25 -25.42 -15.59 12.50
N PRO A 26 -24.85 -15.60 11.28
CA PRO A 26 -23.41 -15.39 11.14
C PRO A 26 -23.07 -14.13 11.94
N GLU A 27 -22.16 -14.25 12.91
CA GLU A 27 -21.65 -13.09 13.64
C GLU A 27 -21.30 -12.05 12.58
N GLU A 28 -21.93 -10.89 12.68
CA GLU A 28 -21.68 -9.80 11.74
C GLU A 28 -20.19 -9.51 11.81
N GLU A 29 -19.47 -9.83 10.72
CA GLU A 29 -18.03 -9.62 10.64
C GLU A 29 -17.79 -8.16 10.97
N VAL A 30 -17.09 -7.89 12.09
CA VAL A 30 -16.77 -6.53 12.49
C VAL A 30 -15.88 -5.95 11.41
N LYS A 31 -16.47 -5.15 10.51
CA LYS A 31 -15.75 -4.49 9.42
C LYS A 31 -14.67 -3.60 10.04
N VAL A 32 -13.42 -3.97 9.86
CA VAL A 32 -12.29 -3.12 10.24
C VAL A 32 -12.21 -1.98 9.22
N PRO A 33 -12.33 -0.70 9.63
CA PRO A 33 -12.28 0.43 8.72
C PRO A 33 -10.96 0.50 7.96
N LYS A 34 -11.04 0.67 6.64
CA LYS A 34 -9.88 0.67 5.74
C LYS A 34 -10.06 1.66 4.59
N GLY A 35 -8.97 2.23 4.11
CA GLY A 35 -8.92 3.07 2.93
C GLY A 35 -7.72 2.73 2.03
N HIS A 36 -7.37 3.66 1.15
CA HIS A 36 -6.32 3.49 0.16
C HIS A 36 -5.44 4.73 0.09
N LEU A 37 -4.16 4.52 -0.22
CA LEU A 37 -3.27 5.59 -0.67
C LEU A 37 -2.86 5.30 -2.10
N GLN A 38 -2.97 6.31 -2.97
CA GLN A 38 -2.45 6.23 -4.32
C GLN A 38 -1.82 7.55 -4.73
N GLY A 39 -1.05 7.53 -5.81
CA GLY A 39 -0.55 8.74 -6.42
C GLY A 39 0.53 8.44 -7.43
N THR A 40 1.23 9.49 -7.83
CA THR A 40 2.28 9.45 -8.84
C THR A 40 3.57 10.06 -8.31
N ILE A 41 4.71 9.51 -8.74
CA ILE A 41 6.01 10.13 -8.54
C ILE A 41 6.56 10.59 -9.88
N THR A 42 6.80 11.89 -10.00
CA THR A 42 7.42 12.51 -11.18
C THR A 42 8.76 13.13 -10.83
N TYR A 43 9.59 13.29 -11.85
CA TYR A 43 10.81 14.04 -11.77
C TYR A 43 10.96 15.07 -12.89
N GLU A 44 11.70 16.13 -12.64
CA GLU A 44 12.01 17.18 -13.61
C GLU A 44 13.39 17.80 -13.34
N ASN A 45 14.26 17.80 -14.34
CA ASN A 45 15.37 18.74 -14.42
C ASN A 45 14.85 20.02 -15.09
N VAL A 46 14.94 21.15 -14.39
CA VAL A 46 14.33 22.42 -14.83
C VAL A 46 15.22 23.22 -15.78
N ASP A 47 16.41 22.72 -16.13
CA ASP A 47 17.23 23.29 -17.18
C ASP A 47 16.51 23.23 -18.55
N PRO A 48 16.84 24.13 -19.51
CA PRO A 48 16.18 24.16 -20.82
C PRO A 48 16.22 22.84 -21.61
N ASP A 49 17.27 22.03 -21.39
CA ASP A 49 17.46 20.71 -22.00
C ASP A 49 17.25 19.56 -20.99
N GLY A 50 16.70 19.88 -19.82
CA GLY A 50 16.49 18.96 -18.72
C GLY A 50 15.45 17.88 -19.05
N ALA A 51 15.67 16.67 -18.52
CA ALA A 51 14.73 15.58 -18.66
C ALA A 51 13.61 15.67 -17.60
N ALA A 52 12.39 15.40 -18.02
CA ALA A 52 11.25 15.20 -17.13
C ALA A 52 10.59 13.85 -17.40
N GLY A 53 10.01 13.25 -16.37
CA GLY A 53 9.35 11.96 -16.52
C GLY A 53 8.76 11.43 -15.23
N TYR A 54 8.40 10.15 -15.28
CA TYR A 54 7.86 9.41 -14.14
C TYR A 54 8.96 8.59 -13.48
N ALA A 55 9.01 8.55 -12.15
CA ALA A 55 9.97 7.71 -11.45
C ALA A 55 9.48 6.25 -11.46
N ASN A 56 10.13 5.39 -12.24
CA ASN A 56 9.77 3.97 -12.35
C ASN A 56 10.51 3.14 -11.28
N HIS A 57 9.78 2.28 -10.58
CA HIS A 57 10.30 1.40 -9.53
C HIS A 57 10.85 2.14 -8.28
N ALA A 58 10.40 3.37 -8.03
CA ALA A 58 10.62 4.04 -6.75
C ALA A 58 9.75 3.40 -5.66
N GLN A 59 10.24 3.32 -4.42
CA GLN A 59 9.49 2.71 -3.32
C GLN A 59 8.72 3.78 -2.55
N VAL A 60 7.43 3.58 -2.33
CA VAL A 60 6.63 4.37 -1.39
C VAL A 60 6.38 3.53 -0.14
N THR A 61 6.74 4.06 1.03
CA THR A 61 6.53 3.41 2.33
C THR A 61 5.64 4.29 3.20
N MET A 62 4.71 3.69 3.92
CA MET A 62 3.91 4.35 4.95
C MET A 62 4.10 3.70 6.31
N SER A 63 4.28 4.51 7.34
CA SER A 63 4.44 4.08 8.73
C SER A 63 3.65 4.98 9.67
N GLY A 64 2.88 4.40 10.58
CA GLY A 64 2.14 5.12 11.61
C GLY A 64 2.30 4.44 12.97
N THR A 65 2.17 5.19 14.05
CA THR A 65 2.31 4.65 15.41
C THR A 65 1.26 3.58 15.69
N GLY A 66 1.70 2.36 16.01
CA GLY A 66 0.80 1.23 16.27
C GLY A 66 0.11 0.66 15.02
N LEU A 67 0.47 1.13 13.83
CA LEU A 67 -0.10 0.69 12.56
C LEU A 67 0.94 -0.13 11.77
N PRO A 68 0.53 -1.13 10.99
CA PRO A 68 1.46 -1.90 10.17
C PRO A 68 2.13 -1.03 9.11
N VAL A 69 3.43 -1.22 8.92
CA VAL A 69 4.16 -0.63 7.78
C VAL A 69 3.66 -1.27 6.48
N ARG A 70 3.44 -0.44 5.46
CA ARG A 70 3.10 -0.89 4.10
C ARG A 70 4.04 -0.23 3.10
N SER A 71 4.22 -0.87 1.95
CA SER A 71 4.92 -0.23 0.83
C SER A 71 4.39 -0.70 -0.52
N ALA A 72 4.67 0.08 -1.55
CA ALA A 72 4.46 -0.26 -2.96
C ALA A 72 5.64 0.28 -3.78
N TYR A 73 5.86 -0.30 -4.96
CA TYR A 73 6.76 0.27 -5.97
C TYR A 73 5.93 0.97 -7.03
N THR A 74 6.45 2.07 -7.56
CA THR A 74 5.83 2.74 -8.71
C THR A 74 5.95 1.90 -9.98
N ASP A 75 4.93 1.99 -10.84
CA ASP A 75 4.95 1.42 -12.18
C ASP A 75 5.73 2.31 -13.18
N VAL A 76 5.71 1.93 -14.46
CA VAL A 76 6.38 2.67 -15.55
C VAL A 76 5.85 4.09 -15.76
N ASN A 77 4.62 4.36 -15.30
CA ASN A 77 3.98 5.68 -15.33
C ASN A 77 4.12 6.39 -13.98
N GLY A 78 4.98 5.90 -13.07
CA GLY A 78 5.22 6.50 -11.77
C GLY A 78 4.09 6.30 -10.78
N GLN A 79 3.06 5.53 -11.11
CA GLN A 79 1.87 5.35 -10.27
C GLN A 79 2.13 4.30 -9.21
N TYR A 80 1.60 4.51 -8.01
CA TYR A 80 1.59 3.53 -6.95
C TYR A 80 0.20 3.42 -6.31
N LEU A 81 -0.09 2.25 -5.73
CA LEU A 81 -1.29 1.98 -4.96
C LEU A 81 -0.93 1.14 -3.73
N ILE A 82 -1.33 1.61 -2.56
CA ILE A 82 -1.30 0.86 -1.31
C ILE A 82 -2.75 0.69 -0.86
N SER A 83 -3.31 -0.50 -1.09
CA SER A 83 -4.70 -0.82 -0.76
C SER A 83 -4.88 -1.33 0.67
N ASP A 84 -6.15 -1.42 1.06
CA ASP A 84 -6.60 -2.04 2.32
C ASP A 84 -5.96 -1.47 3.59
N VAL A 85 -5.52 -0.21 3.56
CA VAL A 85 -4.79 0.47 4.65
C VAL A 85 -5.72 0.75 5.81
N LEU A 86 -5.31 0.42 7.03
CA LEU A 86 -6.11 0.73 8.22
C LEU A 86 -6.28 2.25 8.34
N VAL A 87 -7.42 2.70 8.85
CA VAL A 87 -7.61 4.13 9.12
C VAL A 87 -6.58 4.63 10.13
N GLY A 88 -6.05 5.83 9.91
CA GLY A 88 -5.02 6.40 10.77
C GLY A 88 -4.22 7.52 10.14
N SER A 89 -3.19 7.95 10.85
CA SER A 89 -2.23 8.96 10.42
C SER A 89 -0.87 8.31 10.17
N TYR A 90 -0.26 8.63 9.03
CA TYR A 90 0.96 8.00 8.54
C TYR A 90 2.00 9.04 8.15
N ASP A 91 3.27 8.72 8.40
CA ASP A 91 4.39 9.30 7.66
C ASP A 91 4.55 8.52 6.36
N VAL A 92 4.60 9.21 5.23
CA VAL A 92 4.77 8.63 3.90
C VAL A 92 6.09 9.08 3.31
N ILE A 93 6.88 8.13 2.84
CA ILE A 93 8.22 8.35 2.28
C ILE A 93 8.26 7.76 0.86
N ALA A 94 8.55 8.60 -0.12
CA ALA A 94 8.93 8.21 -1.46
C ALA A 94 10.45 8.13 -1.56
N ASN A 95 11.00 6.92 -1.74
CA ASN A 95 12.42 6.63 -1.81
C ASN A 95 12.82 6.30 -3.26
N PHE A 96 13.85 6.99 -3.75
CA PHE A 96 14.30 6.94 -5.13
C PHE A 96 15.48 5.96 -5.35
N ALA A 97 16.01 5.33 -4.30
CA ALA A 97 17.18 4.44 -4.39
C ALA A 97 16.95 3.20 -5.27
N THR A 98 15.70 2.74 -5.39
CA THR A 98 15.31 1.62 -6.25
C THR A 98 14.84 2.06 -7.63
N ALA A 99 14.70 3.37 -7.86
CA ALA A 99 14.16 3.87 -9.11
C ALA A 99 15.14 3.59 -10.26
N THR A 100 14.61 3.07 -11.37
CA THR A 100 15.42 2.59 -12.50
C THR A 100 15.83 3.69 -13.48
N ASN A 101 15.17 4.85 -13.40
CA ASN A 101 15.34 5.96 -14.33
C ASN A 101 15.53 7.32 -13.65
N ILE A 102 15.91 7.33 -12.37
CA ILE A 102 16.30 8.58 -11.68
C ILE A 102 17.75 8.95 -11.99
N ALA A 103 18.61 7.94 -12.20
CA ALA A 103 19.99 8.16 -12.62
C ALA A 103 20.11 8.93 -13.97
N SER A 104 19.06 8.94 -14.80
CA SER A 104 19.04 9.68 -16.07
C SER A 104 18.75 11.17 -15.93
N MET A 105 18.53 11.68 -14.71
CA MET A 105 18.32 13.11 -14.49
C MET A 105 19.62 13.93 -14.51
N ASP A 106 20.79 13.30 -14.68
CA ASP A 106 22.17 13.86 -14.65
C ASP A 106 22.21 15.38 -14.38
N PHE A 107 22.34 15.74 -13.11
CA PHE A 107 22.23 17.11 -12.64
C PHE A 107 23.59 17.77 -12.54
N PRO A 108 23.94 18.68 -13.46
CA PRO A 108 25.26 19.30 -13.48
C PRO A 108 25.54 20.14 -12.23
N TYR A 109 24.52 20.62 -11.50
CA TYR A 109 24.71 21.49 -10.34
C TYR A 109 24.40 20.83 -8.98
N GLY A 110 23.79 19.63 -8.97
CA GLY A 110 23.55 18.87 -7.75
C GLY A 110 22.60 19.55 -6.76
N ILE A 111 21.68 20.37 -7.25
CA ILE A 111 20.67 21.05 -6.43
C ILE A 111 19.34 20.32 -6.60
N TYR A 112 18.68 19.99 -5.49
CA TYR A 112 17.47 19.18 -5.48
C TYR A 112 16.44 19.75 -4.51
N TRP A 113 15.17 19.65 -4.86
CA TRP A 113 14.07 19.93 -3.95
C TRP A 113 12.86 19.05 -4.27
N GLY A 114 12.00 18.87 -3.28
CA GLY A 114 10.79 18.09 -3.40
C GLY A 114 9.54 18.92 -3.21
N GLN A 115 8.48 18.55 -3.91
CA GLN A 115 7.13 18.98 -3.60
C GLN A 115 6.18 17.78 -3.51
N TYR A 116 4.99 18.02 -2.97
CA TYR A 116 3.89 17.08 -2.95
C TYR A 116 2.56 17.76 -3.26
N SER A 117 1.57 16.97 -3.68
CA SER A 117 0.15 17.35 -3.76
C SER A 117 -0.66 16.31 -2.99
N LEU A 118 -1.38 16.71 -1.95
CA LEU A 118 -2.22 15.83 -1.14
C LEU A 118 -3.69 16.12 -1.43
N ASN A 119 -4.46 15.09 -1.80
CA ASN A 119 -5.89 15.21 -2.14
C ASN A 119 -6.15 16.31 -3.17
N ASP A 120 -5.31 16.35 -4.21
CA ASP A 120 -5.35 17.30 -5.33
C ASP A 120 -5.25 18.78 -4.89
N ALA A 121 -4.64 19.04 -3.73
CA ALA A 121 -4.33 20.38 -3.27
C ALA A 121 -3.20 21.04 -4.07
N GLU A 122 -2.98 22.34 -3.84
CA GLU A 122 -1.83 23.04 -4.41
C GLU A 122 -0.50 22.41 -3.94
N LYS A 123 0.49 22.37 -4.84
CA LYS A 123 1.80 21.81 -4.53
C LYS A 123 2.46 22.53 -3.35
N GLN A 124 3.00 21.77 -2.41
CA GLN A 124 3.73 22.27 -1.25
C GLN A 124 5.12 21.62 -1.20
N TYR A 125 6.09 22.28 -0.57
CA TYR A 125 7.40 21.67 -0.34
C TYR A 125 7.31 20.49 0.63
N CYS A 126 8.01 19.40 0.34
CA CYS A 126 8.21 18.29 1.26
C CYS A 126 9.65 18.28 1.79
N ASP A 127 9.85 17.50 2.86
CA ASP A 127 11.18 17.23 3.38
C ASP A 127 11.94 16.36 2.38
N LEU A 128 13.14 16.80 1.99
CA LEU A 128 14.06 16.07 1.13
C LEU A 128 15.26 15.59 1.96
N THR A 129 15.59 14.31 1.86
CA THR A 129 16.73 13.70 2.56
C THR A 129 17.53 12.77 1.65
N GLY A 130 18.77 12.47 2.06
CA GLY A 130 19.66 11.54 1.36
C GLY A 130 20.56 12.19 0.30
N PRO A 131 21.63 11.49 -0.14
CA PRO A 131 22.45 11.90 -1.27
C PRO A 131 21.85 11.38 -2.58
N TYR A 132 21.98 12.14 -3.68
CA TYR A 132 21.67 11.62 -5.01
C TYR A 132 22.52 10.39 -5.36
N PRO A 133 21.96 9.35 -6.02
CA PRO A 133 20.56 9.21 -6.47
C PRO A 133 19.59 8.68 -5.41
N ASN A 134 20.07 8.36 -4.21
CA ASN A 134 19.31 7.81 -3.09
C ASN A 134 18.57 8.91 -2.30
N LEU A 135 17.83 9.75 -3.00
CA LEU A 135 16.99 10.79 -2.41
C LEU A 135 15.73 10.18 -1.81
N SER A 136 15.12 10.88 -0.86
CA SER A 136 13.81 10.55 -0.32
C SER A 136 13.00 11.82 -0.06
N LEU A 137 11.74 11.80 -0.48
CA LEU A 137 10.74 12.82 -0.18
C LEU A 137 9.80 12.30 0.89
N SER A 138 9.54 13.08 1.93
CA SER A 138 8.66 12.66 3.01
C SER A 138 7.59 13.69 3.35
N LEU A 139 6.40 13.19 3.67
CA LEU A 139 5.29 13.94 4.21
C LEU A 139 4.75 13.23 5.45
N GLY A 140 4.72 13.95 6.57
CA GLY A 140 4.11 13.46 7.80
C GLY A 140 2.61 13.73 7.88
N ASN A 141 1.93 13.00 8.76
CA ASN A 141 0.51 13.18 9.10
C ASN A 141 -0.48 13.01 7.93
N VAL A 142 -0.21 12.09 7.00
CA VAL A 142 -1.14 11.72 5.94
C VAL A 142 -2.27 10.88 6.54
N VAL A 143 -3.51 11.36 6.43
CA VAL A 143 -4.69 10.69 6.99
C VAL A 143 -5.30 9.74 5.96
N ILE A 144 -5.50 8.50 6.37
CA ILE A 144 -6.31 7.51 5.66
C ILE A 144 -7.65 7.37 6.39
N ALA A 145 -8.75 7.67 5.71
CA ALA A 145 -10.10 7.54 6.23
C ALA A 145 -10.80 6.27 5.71
N ASP A 146 -11.91 5.89 6.36
CA ASP A 146 -12.65 4.69 6.00
C ASP A 146 -13.31 4.84 4.63
N ASP A 147 -13.13 3.84 3.77
CA ASP A 147 -13.70 3.77 2.43
C ASP A 147 -13.32 4.97 1.53
N THR A 148 -12.16 5.58 1.80
CA THR A 148 -11.63 6.71 1.02
C THR A 148 -10.33 6.36 0.32
N THR A 149 -10.15 6.93 -0.86
CA THR A 149 -8.84 7.02 -1.53
C THR A 149 -8.21 8.37 -1.22
N THR A 150 -7.11 8.35 -0.47
CA THR A 150 -6.23 9.51 -0.30
C THR A 150 -5.28 9.58 -1.50
N THR A 151 -5.20 10.73 -2.18
CA THR A 151 -4.23 10.95 -3.26
C THR A 151 -3.00 11.68 -2.72
N LEU A 152 -1.81 11.23 -3.09
CA LEU A 152 -0.55 11.88 -2.72
C LEU A 152 0.43 11.77 -3.88
N ASP A 153 0.65 12.87 -4.58
CA ASP A 153 1.67 12.92 -5.62
C ASP A 153 2.96 13.51 -5.07
N PHE A 154 4.10 12.98 -5.51
CA PHE A 154 5.43 13.51 -5.20
C PHE A 154 6.12 14.02 -6.47
N PHE A 155 6.78 15.16 -6.34
CA PHE A 155 7.49 15.83 -7.42
C PHE A 155 8.94 16.05 -6.99
N LEU A 156 9.88 15.38 -7.64
CA LEU A 156 11.31 15.62 -7.44
C LEU A 156 11.81 16.58 -8.51
N TYR A 157 12.44 17.66 -8.08
CA TYR A 157 13.05 18.63 -8.98
C TYR A 157 14.55 18.69 -8.77
N GLY A 158 15.27 19.06 -9.81
CA GLY A 158 16.65 19.50 -9.67
C GLY A 158 17.11 20.48 -10.73
N TYR A 159 18.31 20.98 -10.49
CA TYR A 159 19.09 21.88 -11.34
C TYR A 159 20.52 21.30 -11.42
#